data_AF-A0A538Q6K4-F1
#
_entry.id   AF-A0A538Q6K4-F1
#
_cell.length_a   1.000
_cell.length_b   1.000
_cell.length_c   1.000
_cell.angle_alpha   90.00
_cell.angle_beta   90.00
_cell.angle_gamma   90.00
#
_symmetry.space_group_name_H-M   'P 1'
#
loop_
_entity.id
_entity.type
_entity.pdbx_description
1 polymer ?
#
loop_
_entity_poly.entity_id
_entity_poly.type
_entity_poly.pdbx_seq_one_letter_code
_entity_poly.pdbx_strand_id
1 'polypeptide(L)'
;MKLLAVLGITLAAFAAPTTARADKALEKNGAWDCKKDPVAHIGNGAGKYRFTGPCKLISVGGGENTLTIESVDTLDVGGAKNKITVGTVGTIDVGGADNTITWKKAKAGDKPILKGQPDKNTITQGK
;
A
#
# COMPACT_ATOMS: atom_id res chain seq x y z
N MET A 1 -26.57 -56.03 36.35
CA MET A 1 -27.55 -55.01 36.72
C MET A 1 -26.82 -53.68 36.88
N LYS A 2 -27.21 -52.67 36.09
CA LYS A 2 -26.79 -51.24 36.11
C LYS A 2 -25.30 -50.96 35.80
N LEU A 3 -24.92 -50.57 34.58
CA LEU A 3 -25.21 -49.31 33.85
C LEU A 3 -24.67 -48.08 34.58
N LEU A 4 -23.60 -47.49 34.03
CA LEU A 4 -23.39 -46.04 33.95
C LEU A 4 -22.32 -45.75 32.89
N ALA A 5 -22.81 -45.39 31.70
CA ALA A 5 -22.04 -44.78 30.64
C ALA A 5 -21.71 -43.33 31.05
N VAL A 6 -20.44 -42.96 31.03
CA VAL A 6 -20.03 -41.55 31.10
C VAL A 6 -19.63 -41.12 29.71
N LEU A 7 -20.58 -40.45 29.04
CA LEU A 7 -20.42 -39.81 27.76
C LEU A 7 -19.57 -38.54 27.96
N GLY A 8 -18.25 -38.67 27.81
CA GLY A 8 -17.33 -37.53 27.85
C GLY A 8 -17.34 -36.80 26.51
N ILE A 9 -18.13 -35.73 26.40
CA ILE A 9 -18.08 -34.81 25.25
C ILE A 9 -16.78 -34.00 25.38
N THR A 10 -15.74 -34.41 24.65
CA THR A 10 -14.54 -33.59 24.44
C THR A 10 -14.88 -32.48 23.47
N LEU A 11 -15.07 -31.27 24.01
CA LEU A 11 -15.13 -30.03 23.26
C LEU A 11 -13.73 -29.75 22.68
N ALA A 12 -13.47 -30.18 21.44
CA ALA A 12 -12.27 -29.81 20.73
C ALA A 12 -12.38 -28.34 20.30
N ALA A 13 -11.83 -27.44 21.12
CA ALA A 13 -11.63 -26.05 20.76
C ALA A 13 -10.63 -25.97 19.60
N PHE A 14 -11.14 -25.89 18.36
CA PHE A 14 -10.34 -25.49 17.21
C PHE A 14 -9.93 -24.03 17.40
N ALA A 15 -8.78 -23.81 18.04
CA ALA A 15 -8.05 -22.56 17.90
C ALA A 15 -7.51 -22.51 16.47
N ALA A 16 -8.32 -21.96 15.55
CA ALA A 16 -7.79 -21.56 14.26
C ALA A 16 -6.65 -20.56 14.53
N PRO A 17 -5.46 -20.74 13.95
CA PRO A 17 -4.43 -19.73 14.06
C PRO A 17 -4.97 -18.49 13.37
N THR A 18 -5.35 -17.49 14.17
CA THR A 18 -5.47 -16.13 13.67
C THR A 18 -4.06 -15.74 13.24
N THR A 19 -3.73 -15.92 11.96
CA THR A 19 -2.57 -15.27 11.37
C THR A 19 -2.86 -13.78 11.44
N ALA A 20 -2.54 -13.17 12.58
CA ALA A 20 -2.32 -11.76 12.69
C ALA A 20 -1.22 -11.45 11.66
N ARG A 21 -1.62 -10.89 10.52
CA ARG A 21 -0.65 -10.22 9.67
C ARG A 21 -0.23 -9.01 10.49
N ALA A 22 0.84 -9.16 11.27
CA ALA A 22 1.55 -8.02 11.80
C ALA A 22 1.84 -7.14 10.58
N ASP A 23 1.16 -5.99 10.49
CA ASP A 23 1.33 -5.05 9.40
C ASP A 23 2.83 -4.82 9.28
N LYS A 24 3.43 -5.33 8.19
CA LYS A 24 4.85 -5.15 7.95
C LYS A 24 5.06 -3.66 7.72
N ALA A 25 5.42 -2.96 8.77
CA ALA A 25 5.85 -1.58 8.67
C ALA A 25 7.11 -1.58 7.80
N LEU A 26 7.06 -0.85 6.69
CA LEU A 26 8.23 -0.62 5.87
C LEU A 26 9.22 0.22 6.69
N GLU A 27 10.34 -0.41 7.06
CA GLU A 27 11.50 0.29 7.61
C GLU A 27 11.96 1.38 6.63
N LYS A 28 12.43 2.52 7.15
CA LYS A 28 12.93 3.60 6.30
C LYS A 28 14.03 3.08 5.38
N ASN A 29 14.01 3.47 4.11
CA ASN A 29 14.98 3.04 3.09
C ASN A 29 14.78 1.59 2.58
N GLY A 30 13.59 1.01 2.80
CA GLY A 30 13.26 -0.36 2.39
C GLY A 30 12.85 -0.55 0.93
N ALA A 31 12.98 -1.79 0.46
CA ALA A 31 12.41 -2.26 -0.80
C ALA A 31 11.20 -3.17 -0.53
N TRP A 32 10.21 -3.12 -1.42
CA TRP A 32 8.98 -3.89 -1.34
C TRP A 32 8.69 -4.61 -2.65
N ASP A 33 8.37 -5.90 -2.55
CA ASP A 33 8.04 -6.75 -3.69
C ASP A 33 6.52 -6.99 -3.74
N CYS A 34 5.86 -6.26 -4.62
CA CYS A 34 4.41 -6.30 -4.78
C CYS A 34 3.90 -7.60 -5.42
N LYS A 35 4.79 -8.44 -5.99
CA LYS A 35 4.40 -9.79 -6.41
C LYS A 35 4.14 -10.69 -5.20
N LYS A 36 4.85 -10.46 -4.09
CA LYS A 36 4.71 -11.22 -2.84
C LYS A 36 3.66 -10.60 -1.94
N ASP A 37 3.61 -9.27 -1.87
CA ASP A 37 2.64 -8.54 -1.07
C ASP A 37 2.13 -7.30 -1.83
N PRO A 38 0.96 -7.37 -2.48
CA PRO A 38 0.51 -6.33 -3.40
C PRO A 38 0.02 -5.06 -2.71
N VAL A 39 -0.03 -5.01 -1.38
CA VAL A 39 -0.49 -3.85 -0.62
C VAL A 39 0.62 -3.38 0.32
N ALA A 40 0.90 -2.08 0.30
CA ALA A 40 1.90 -1.49 1.19
C ALA A 40 1.39 -0.21 1.85
N HIS A 41 1.79 -0.02 3.11
CA HIS A 41 1.47 1.15 3.91
C HIS A 41 2.75 1.80 4.45
N ILE A 42 2.92 3.10 4.18
CA ILE A 42 4.03 3.91 4.68
C ILE A 42 3.47 4.96 5.64
N GLY A 43 3.51 4.67 6.94
CA GLY A 43 3.15 5.65 7.98
C GLY A 43 4.29 6.62 8.32
N ASN A 44 5.54 6.21 8.11
CA ASN A 44 6.72 6.97 8.48
C ASN A 44 7.04 8.08 7.47
N GLY A 45 7.62 9.18 7.96
CA GLY A 45 8.14 10.28 7.12
C GLY A 45 9.65 10.24 6.88
N ALA A 46 10.11 11.05 5.92
CA ALA A 46 11.52 11.22 5.55
C ALA A 46 12.25 9.91 5.19
N GLY A 47 11.53 8.93 4.66
CA GLY A 47 12.07 7.66 4.18
C GLY A 47 12.27 7.63 2.67
N LYS A 48 13.12 6.72 2.20
CA LYS A 48 13.21 6.36 0.78
C LYS A 48 12.61 4.97 0.59
N TYR A 49 11.84 4.73 -0.47
CA TYR A 49 11.25 3.40 -0.68
C TYR A 49 11.25 3.01 -2.16
N ARG A 50 11.50 1.73 -2.43
CA ARG A 50 11.46 1.16 -3.78
C ARG A 50 10.41 0.05 -3.86
N PHE A 51 9.46 0.18 -4.76
CA PHE A 51 8.40 -0.79 -5.01
C PHE A 51 8.61 -1.48 -6.35
N THR A 52 8.62 -2.81 -6.32
CA THR A 52 8.84 -3.67 -7.48
C THR A 52 7.64 -4.54 -7.78
N GLY A 53 7.41 -4.83 -9.06
CA GLY A 53 6.23 -5.58 -9.49
C GLY A 53 4.92 -4.78 -9.43
N PRO A 54 3.79 -5.42 -9.78
CA PRO A 54 2.48 -4.78 -9.83
C PRO A 54 1.88 -4.67 -8.42
N CYS A 55 1.87 -3.48 -7.86
CA CYS A 55 1.18 -3.20 -6.61
C CYS A 55 -0.31 -2.97 -6.86
N LYS A 56 -1.16 -3.47 -5.98
CA LYS A 56 -2.58 -3.13 -5.97
C LYS A 56 -2.80 -1.79 -5.28
N LEU A 57 -2.14 -1.57 -4.15
CA LEU A 57 -2.29 -0.34 -3.37
C LEU A 57 -0.96 0.02 -2.71
N ILE A 58 -0.60 1.30 -2.81
CA ILE A 58 0.42 1.89 -1.96
C ILE A 58 -0.22 3.10 -1.28
N SER A 59 -0.29 3.09 0.05
CA SER A 59 -0.78 4.20 0.85
C SER A 59 0.37 4.88 1.58
N VAL A 60 0.51 6.19 1.40
CA VAL A 60 1.59 7.02 1.92
C VAL A 60 1.00 8.04 2.89
N GLY A 61 0.97 7.68 4.17
CA GLY A 61 0.51 8.55 5.25
C GLY A 61 1.59 9.53 5.74
N GLY A 62 2.85 9.11 5.73
CA GLY A 62 3.97 9.97 6.16
C GLY A 62 4.37 11.02 5.13
N GLY A 63 5.00 12.10 5.58
CA GLY A 63 5.50 13.19 4.72
C GLY A 63 6.98 13.10 4.38
N GLU A 64 7.42 13.93 3.43
CA GLU A 64 8.83 14.07 3.02
C GLU A 64 9.50 12.77 2.52
N ASN A 65 8.71 11.79 2.08
CA ASN A 65 9.24 10.54 1.57
C ASN A 65 9.67 10.67 0.10
N THR A 66 10.64 9.84 -0.31
CA THR A 66 11.02 9.65 -1.72
C THR A 66 10.69 8.24 -2.17
N LEU A 67 9.79 8.09 -3.14
CA LEU A 67 9.32 6.78 -3.60
C LEU A 67 9.67 6.56 -5.07
N THR A 68 10.11 5.35 -5.39
CA THR A 68 10.20 4.84 -6.77
C THR A 68 9.33 3.61 -6.90
N ILE A 69 8.31 3.67 -7.77
CA ILE A 69 7.29 2.64 -7.93
C ILE A 69 7.30 2.14 -9.37
N GLU A 70 7.42 0.84 -9.59
CA GLU A 70 7.33 0.25 -10.93
C GLU A 70 5.91 0.32 -11.49
N SER A 71 4.93 -0.24 -10.78
CA SER A 71 3.52 -0.13 -11.16
C SER A 71 2.59 -0.21 -9.95
N VAL A 72 1.50 0.57 -9.98
CA VAL A 72 0.47 0.50 -8.96
C VAL A 72 -0.92 0.80 -9.53
N ASP A 73 -1.94 0.09 -9.04
CA ASP A 73 -3.32 0.36 -9.44
C ASP A 73 -3.84 1.65 -8.79
N THR A 74 -3.67 1.77 -7.47
CA THR A 74 -4.00 2.97 -6.70
C THR A 74 -2.82 3.43 -5.87
N LEU A 75 -2.37 4.65 -6.13
CA LEU A 75 -1.45 5.39 -5.25
C LEU A 75 -2.28 6.35 -4.40
N ASP A 76 -2.32 6.11 -3.09
CA ASP A 76 -2.99 6.94 -2.09
C ASP A 76 -1.95 7.74 -1.30
N VAL A 77 -2.03 9.07 -1.33
CA VAL A 77 -1.04 9.98 -0.74
C VAL A 77 -1.73 10.93 0.23
N GLY A 78 -1.79 10.52 1.49
CA GLY A 78 -2.31 11.36 2.58
C GLY A 78 -1.26 12.32 3.15
N GLY A 79 0.01 11.95 3.12
CA GLY A 79 1.12 12.79 3.61
C GLY A 79 1.45 13.98 2.71
N ALA A 80 2.30 14.87 3.20
CA ALA A 80 2.72 16.09 2.49
C ALA A 80 4.19 16.04 2.05
N LYS A 81 4.54 16.86 1.05
CA LYS A 81 5.93 17.05 0.57
C LYS A 81 6.64 15.76 0.12
N ASN A 82 5.89 14.75 -0.32
CA ASN A 82 6.48 13.53 -0.85
C ASN A 82 6.96 13.75 -2.30
N LYS A 83 8.06 13.12 -2.68
CA LYS A 83 8.57 13.04 -4.06
C LYS A 83 8.39 11.62 -4.58
N ILE A 84 7.47 11.42 -5.51
CA ILE A 84 7.06 10.08 -5.95
C ILE A 84 7.24 9.96 -7.45
N THR A 85 7.95 8.92 -7.89
CA THR A 85 8.08 8.55 -9.30
C THR A 85 7.42 7.20 -9.53
N VAL A 86 6.54 7.13 -10.53
CA VAL A 86 5.78 5.93 -10.86
C VAL A 86 5.96 5.56 -12.33
N GLY A 87 6.23 4.29 -12.61
CA GLY A 87 6.25 3.77 -13.98
C GLY A 87 4.84 3.76 -14.57
N THR A 88 4.01 2.81 -14.14
CA THR A 88 2.62 2.69 -14.58
C THR A 88 1.64 2.90 -13.43
N VAL A 89 0.65 3.78 -13.58
CA VAL A 89 -0.33 4.07 -12.53
C VAL A 89 -1.76 4.10 -13.05
N GLY A 90 -2.70 3.53 -12.29
CA GLY A 90 -4.13 3.63 -12.59
C GLY A 90 -4.76 4.89 -12.03
N THR A 91 -4.79 5.00 -10.71
CA THR A 91 -5.37 6.12 -9.96
C THR A 91 -4.32 6.74 -9.05
N ILE A 92 -4.31 8.07 -8.99
CA ILE A 92 -3.58 8.87 -8.00
C ILE A 92 -4.64 9.58 -7.15
N ASP A 93 -4.79 9.14 -5.90
CA ASP A 93 -5.63 9.79 -4.90
C ASP A 93 -4.72 10.55 -3.94
N VAL A 94 -4.84 11.87 -3.90
CA VAL A 94 -3.94 12.71 -3.10
C VAL A 94 -4.75 13.56 -2.13
N GLY A 95 -4.78 13.15 -0.87
CA GLY A 95 -5.39 13.93 0.21
C GLY A 95 -4.47 15.00 0.78
N GLY A 96 -3.14 14.76 0.74
CA GLY A 96 -2.13 15.69 1.22
C GLY A 96 -1.80 16.83 0.25
N ALA A 97 -0.88 17.70 0.65
CA ALA A 97 -0.46 18.88 -0.12
C ALA A 97 1.05 18.90 -0.39
N ASP A 98 1.47 19.71 -1.36
CA ASP A 98 2.86 19.94 -1.76
C ASP A 98 3.61 18.68 -2.20
N ASN A 99 2.89 17.62 -2.61
CA ASN A 99 3.51 16.43 -3.17
C ASN A 99 3.93 16.68 -4.63
N THR A 100 5.08 16.12 -5.00
CA THR A 100 5.56 16.07 -6.38
C THR A 100 5.44 14.65 -6.88
N ILE A 101 4.50 14.39 -7.79
CA ILE A 101 4.22 13.05 -8.33
C ILE A 101 4.49 13.05 -9.83
N THR A 102 5.44 12.23 -10.27
CA THR A 102 5.76 12.04 -11.69
C THR A 102 5.39 10.63 -12.11
N TRP A 103 4.61 10.48 -13.18
CA TRP A 103 4.19 9.17 -13.70
C TRP A 103 4.58 9.01 -15.18
N LYS A 104 4.93 7.80 -15.66
CA LYS A 104 5.30 7.62 -17.07
C LYS A 104 4.12 7.22 -17.95
N LYS A 105 3.33 6.26 -17.49
CA LYS A 105 2.23 5.67 -18.26
C LYS A 105 0.98 5.48 -17.39
N ALA A 106 -0.19 5.74 -17.96
CA ALA A 106 -1.46 5.39 -17.35
C ALA A 106 -1.75 3.90 -17.53
N LYS A 107 -2.34 3.24 -16.52
CA LYS A 107 -2.73 1.82 -16.62
C LYS A 107 -3.80 1.61 -17.69
N ALA A 108 -4.69 2.58 -17.87
CA ALA A 108 -5.70 2.61 -18.91
C ALA A 108 -5.87 4.04 -19.44
N GLY A 109 -6.14 4.17 -20.75
CA GLY A 109 -6.26 5.47 -21.43
C GLY A 109 -4.94 6.26 -21.47
N ASP A 110 -5.06 7.57 -21.69
CA ASP A 110 -3.91 8.46 -21.87
C ASP A 110 -3.36 9.01 -20.54
N LYS A 111 -4.20 9.07 -19.51
CA LYS A 111 -3.90 9.70 -18.21
C LYS A 111 -4.48 8.88 -17.05
N PRO A 112 -3.83 8.87 -15.87
CA PRO A 112 -4.41 8.27 -14.69
C PRO A 112 -5.64 9.05 -14.21
N ILE A 113 -6.47 8.38 -13.42
CA ILE A 113 -7.57 9.03 -12.71
C ILE A 113 -6.98 9.80 -11.53
N LEU A 114 -7.31 11.09 -11.42
CA LEU A 114 -6.90 11.93 -10.30
C LEU A 114 -8.09 12.10 -9.33
N LYS A 115 -7.83 11.99 -8.03
CA LYS A 115 -8.81 12.17 -6.95
C LYS A 115 -8.21 12.98 -5.79
N GLY A 116 -9.06 13.38 -4.85
CA GLY A 116 -8.66 14.14 -3.67
C GLY A 116 -8.48 15.62 -3.99
N GLN A 117 -7.27 16.13 -3.77
CA GLN A 117 -6.89 17.54 -3.92
C GLN A 117 -5.72 17.69 -4.91
N PRO A 118 -5.86 17.28 -6.18
CA PRO A 118 -4.76 17.31 -7.15
C PRO A 118 -4.19 18.72 -7.35
N ASP A 119 -5.02 19.76 -7.24
CA ASP A 119 -4.62 21.16 -7.45
C ASP A 119 -3.65 21.71 -6.38
N LYS A 120 -3.53 21.04 -5.22
CA LYS A 120 -2.55 21.38 -4.17
C LYS A 120 -1.21 20.67 -4.37
N ASN A 121 -1.04 19.96 -5.48
CA ASN A 121 0.08 19.08 -5.72
C ASN A 121 0.61 19.29 -7.14
N THR A 122 1.88 18.96 -7.36
CA THR A 122 2.48 18.96 -8.70
C THR A 122 2.43 17.53 -9.23
N ILE A 123 1.50 17.26 -10.14
CA ILE A 123 1.32 15.94 -10.76
C ILE A 123 1.60 16.04 -12.26
N THR A 124 2.66 15.39 -12.72
CA THR A 124 3.13 15.52 -14.11
C THR A 124 3.42 14.17 -14.75
N GLN A 125 3.22 14.09 -16.07
CA GLN A 125 3.70 12.95 -16.84
C GLN A 125 5.20 13.13 -17.13
N GLY A 126 6.02 12.18 -16.68
CA GLY A 126 7.43 12.09 -17.01
C GLY A 126 7.64 11.46 -18.38
N LYS A 127 8.75 11.83 -19.04
CA LYS A 127 9.21 11.20 -20.29
C LYS A 127 9.72 9.78 -20.06
#